data_AF-A0A1V1W412-F1
#
_entry.id   AF-A0A1V1W412-F1
#
_cell.length_a   1.000
_cell.length_b   1.000
_cell.length_c   1.000
_cell.angle_alpha   90.00
_cell.angle_beta   90.00
_cell.angle_gamma   90.00
#
_symmetry.space_group_name_H-M   'P 1'
#
loop_
_entity.id
_entity.type
_entity.pdbx_description
1 polymer ?
#
loop_
_entity_poly.entity_id
_entity_poly.type
_entity_poly.pdbx_seq_one_letter_code
_entity_poly.pdbx_strand_id
1 'polypeptide(L)'
;MEIVEVSPELAESWLSKNPNNRNLRRSVVDGYTRDMSAERWALNGETVKFSADGHLFDGQHRLKAIIMSGATVPMVVVRGLSPDVMPTVDAGAKR
;
A
#
# COMPACT_ATOMS: atom_id res chain seq x y z
N MET A 1 1.31 2.41 -14.65
CA MET A 1 0.51 1.75 -13.60
C MET A 1 0.25 0.33 -14.05
N GLU A 2 0.26 -0.63 -13.13
CA GLU A 2 0.08 -2.06 -13.39
C GLU A 2 -0.76 -2.69 -12.28
N ILE A 3 -1.44 -3.80 -12.54
CA ILE A 3 -2.08 -4.61 -11.49
C ILE A 3 -1.11 -5.73 -11.13
N VAL A 4 -0.79 -5.86 -9.85
CA VAL A 4 0.17 -6.84 -9.34
C VAL A 4 -0.52 -7.67 -8.25
N GLU A 5 -0.34 -8.98 -8.30
CA GLU A 5 -0.67 -9.88 -7.20
C GLU A 5 0.37 -9.71 -6.10
N VAL A 6 -0.03 -9.08 -4.99
CA VAL A 6 0.89 -8.74 -3.91
C VAL A 6 0.79 -9.80 -2.83
N SER A 7 1.84 -10.61 -2.71
CA SER A 7 1.98 -11.60 -1.64
C SER A 7 2.53 -10.96 -0.36
N PRO A 8 2.42 -11.63 0.81
CA PRO A 8 3.05 -11.19 2.06
C PRO A 8 4.56 -10.90 1.91
N GLU A 9 5.29 -11.76 1.21
CA GLU A 9 6.75 -11.63 1.02
C GLU A 9 7.08 -10.40 0.16
N LEU A 10 6.29 -10.16 -0.89
CA LEU A 10 6.45 -8.98 -1.74
C LEU A 10 6.12 -7.69 -0.96
N ALA A 11 5.07 -7.73 -0.14
CA ALA A 11 4.69 -6.62 0.72
C ALA A 11 5.77 -6.28 1.77
N GLU A 12 6.42 -7.28 2.38
CA GLU A 12 7.56 -7.07 3.29
C GLU A 12 8.73 -6.41 2.57
N SER A 13 9.09 -6.91 1.40
CA SER A 13 10.15 -6.34 0.55
C SER A 13 9.86 -4.87 0.22
N TRP A 14 8.62 -4.53 -0.13
CA TRP A 14 8.24 -3.15 -0.43
C TRP A 14 8.20 -2.24 0.79
N LEU A 15 7.75 -2.73 1.95
CA LEU A 15 7.78 -1.97 3.21
C LEU A 15 9.21 -1.68 3.67
N SER A 16 10.17 -2.57 3.39
CA SER A 16 11.59 -2.31 3.70
C SER A 16 12.15 -1.09 2.97
N LYS A 17 11.52 -0.69 1.85
CA LYS A 17 11.88 0.48 1.03
C LYS A 17 11.06 1.72 1.38
N ASN A 18 10.47 1.77 2.58
CA ASN A 18 9.71 2.92 3.06
C ASN A 18 10.57 3.83 3.96
N PRO A 19 11.24 4.87 3.41
CA PRO A 19 12.04 5.79 4.20
C PRO A 19 11.19 6.64 5.15
N ASN A 20 9.91 6.86 4.80
CA ASN A 20 8.95 7.60 5.61
C ASN A 20 8.04 6.61 6.34
N ASN A 21 8.57 5.98 7.38
CA ASN A 21 7.81 5.09 8.26
C ASN A 21 6.80 5.88 9.12
N ARG A 22 5.81 6.51 8.49
CA ARG A 22 4.75 7.25 9.16
C ARG A 22 3.99 6.31 10.08
N ASN A 23 3.46 6.85 11.18
CA ASN A 23 2.80 6.04 12.19
C ASN A 23 1.57 5.32 11.59
N LEU A 24 1.59 3.98 11.57
CA LEU A 24 0.49 3.17 11.07
C LEU A 24 -0.71 3.31 12.01
N ARG A 25 -1.90 3.50 11.43
CA ARG A 25 -3.15 3.48 12.17
C ARG A 25 -3.62 2.04 12.24
N ARG A 26 -3.43 1.40 13.40
CA ARG A 26 -3.81 -0.02 13.61
C ARG A 26 -5.24 -0.32 13.16
N SER A 27 -6.20 0.52 13.52
CA SER A 27 -7.61 0.32 13.13
C SER A 27 -7.83 0.24 11.62
N VAL A 28 -7.06 0.97 10.82
CA VAL A 28 -7.14 0.93 9.35
C VAL A 28 -6.52 -0.37 8.83
N VAL A 29 -5.35 -0.75 9.36
CA VAL A 29 -4.68 -2.00 9.01
C VAL A 29 -5.56 -3.20 9.34
N ASP A 30 -6.11 -3.25 10.56
CA ASP A 30 -6.96 -4.34 11.04
C ASP A 30 -8.24 -4.48 10.19
N GLY A 31 -8.82 -3.36 9.75
CA GLY A 31 -9.96 -3.36 8.83
C GLY A 31 -9.62 -4.02 7.50
N TYR A 32 -8.52 -3.59 6.86
CA TYR A 32 -8.06 -4.20 5.62
C TYR A 32 -7.66 -5.66 5.77
N THR A 33 -6.96 -6.02 6.85
CA THR A 33 -6.59 -7.41 7.14
C THR A 33 -7.82 -8.30 7.22
N ARG A 34 -8.87 -7.86 7.91
CA ARG A 34 -10.13 -8.62 8.02
C ARG A 34 -10.82 -8.80 6.67
N ASP A 35 -10.76 -7.82 5.78
CA ASP A 35 -11.37 -7.92 4.46
C ASP A 35 -10.55 -8.81 3.51
N MET A 36 -9.22 -8.71 3.56
CA MET A 36 -8.30 -9.57 2.81
C MET A 36 -8.38 -11.03 3.24
N SER A 37 -8.32 -11.32 4.55
CA SER A 37 -8.41 -12.69 5.09
C SER A 37 -9.78 -13.34 4.86
N ALA A 38 -10.83 -12.55 4.61
CA ALA A 38 -12.17 -13.05 4.33
C ALA A 38 -12.50 -13.05 2.83
N GLU A 39 -11.50 -12.87 1.96
CA GLU A 39 -11.65 -12.87 0.49
C GLU A 39 -12.66 -11.81 -0.01
N ARG A 40 -12.93 -10.78 0.79
CA ARG A 40 -13.79 -9.65 0.43
C ARG A 40 -13.02 -8.52 -0.23
N TRP A 41 -11.69 -8.64 -0.31
CA TRP A 41 -10.85 -7.67 -0.97
C TRP A 41 -11.07 -7.70 -2.48
N ALA A 42 -11.83 -6.74 -2.98
CA ALA A 42 -11.94 -6.45 -4.40
C ALA A 42 -10.93 -5.37 -4.80
N LEU A 43 -10.54 -5.34 -6.09
CA LEU A 43 -9.77 -4.25 -6.66
C LEU A 43 -10.58 -2.94 -6.59
N ASN A 44 -10.46 -2.23 -5.48
CA ASN A 44 -11.29 -1.08 -5.09
C ASN A 44 -10.70 0.27 -5.53
N GLY A 45 -9.70 0.26 -6.42
CA GLY A 45 -8.99 1.45 -6.88
C GLY A 45 -7.93 1.98 -5.91
N GLU A 46 -7.74 1.34 -4.76
CA GLU A 46 -6.62 1.63 -3.88
C GLU A 46 -5.29 1.28 -4.56
N THR A 47 -4.31 2.17 -4.43
CA THR A 47 -3.02 2.04 -5.12
C THR A 47 -1.86 1.92 -4.14
N VAL A 48 -0.80 1.24 -4.58
CA VAL A 48 0.53 1.29 -3.95
C VAL A 48 1.41 2.16 -4.83
N LYS A 49 2.03 3.18 -4.26
CA LYS A 49 2.77 4.20 -5.00
C LYS A 49 4.25 4.15 -4.66
N PHE A 50 5.08 4.15 -5.69
CA PHE A 50 6.54 4.21 -5.58
C PHE A 50 7.08 5.45 -6.29
N SER A 51 8.12 6.04 -5.69
CA SER A 51 8.90 7.11 -6.31
C SER A 51 9.68 6.62 -7.53
N ALA A 52 10.22 7.57 -8.30
CA ALA A 52 11.21 7.27 -9.34
C ALA A 52 12.44 6.51 -8.79
N ASP A 53 12.85 6.81 -7.57
CA ASP A 53 13.98 6.13 -6.89
C ASP A 53 13.58 4.78 -6.25
N GLY A 54 12.32 4.34 -6.40
CA GLY A 54 11.83 3.07 -5.88
C GLY A 54 11.46 3.08 -4.39
N HIS A 55 11.34 4.25 -3.77
CA HIS A 55 10.85 4.40 -2.40
C HIS A 55 9.34 4.28 -2.33
N LEU A 56 8.83 3.66 -1.27
CA LEU A 56 7.39 3.60 -1.01
C LEU A 56 6.87 4.98 -0.60
N PHE A 57 5.88 5.50 -1.32
CA PHE A 57 5.22 6.77 -1.04
C PHE A 57 3.87 6.59 -0.36
N ASP A 58 3.11 5.59 -0.78
CA ASP A 58 1.78 5.29 -0.27
C ASP A 58 1.48 3.80 -0.44
N GLY A 59 0.70 3.23 0.46
CA GLY A 59 0.41 1.79 0.51
C GLY A 59 0.82 1.13 1.82
N GLN A 60 1.46 1.83 2.75
CA GLN A 60 2.00 1.21 3.97
C GLN A 60 0.95 0.44 4.79
N HIS A 61 -0.29 0.95 4.94
CA HIS A 61 -1.34 0.25 5.68
C HIS A 61 -1.81 -1.01 4.94
N ARG A 62 -1.94 -0.92 3.61
CA ARG A 62 -2.38 -2.03 2.75
C ARG A 62 -1.34 -3.14 2.69
N LEU A 63 -0.07 -2.78 2.50
CA LEU A 63 1.04 -3.73 2.55
C LEU A 63 1.16 -4.39 3.92
N LYS A 64 1.02 -3.63 5.01
CA LYS A 64 1.00 -4.21 6.36
C LYS A 64 -0.18 -5.15 6.55
N ALA A 65 -1.35 -4.80 6.01
CA ALA A 65 -2.55 -5.62 6.10
C ALA A 65 -2.41 -6.94 5.35
N ILE A 66 -1.79 -6.92 4.16
CA ILE A 66 -1.44 -8.12 3.37
C ILE A 66 -0.59 -9.07 4.20
N ILE A 67 0.50 -8.56 4.78
CA ILE A 67 1.40 -9.36 5.65
C ILE A 67 0.63 -9.96 6.83
N MET A 68 -0.21 -9.17 7.49
CA MET A 68 -1.00 -9.64 8.63
C MET A 68 -2.11 -10.63 8.23
N SER A 69 -2.65 -10.49 7.02
CA SER A 69 -3.72 -11.36 6.52
C SER A 69 -3.23 -12.71 6.01
N GLY A 70 -1.95 -12.78 5.58
CA GLY A 70 -1.38 -13.93 4.90
C GLY A 70 -1.93 -14.18 3.48
N ALA A 71 -2.80 -13.30 2.96
CA ALA A 71 -3.43 -13.46 1.66
C ALA A 71 -2.66 -12.72 0.56
N THR A 72 -2.58 -13.31 -0.63
CA THR A 72 -2.15 -12.62 -1.84
C THR A 72 -3.35 -11.92 -2.46
N VAL A 73 -3.24 -10.63 -2.73
CA VAL A 73 -4.34 -9.83 -3.29
C VAL A 73 -3.91 -8.95 -4.46
N PRO A 74 -4.79 -8.72 -5.45
CA PRO A 74 -4.52 -7.79 -6.55
C PRO A 74 -4.50 -6.35 -6.05
N MET A 75 -3.45 -5.61 -6.41
CA MET A 75 -3.28 -4.19 -6.11
C MET A 75 -2.87 -3.41 -7.35
N VAL A 76 -3.34 -2.17 -7.48
CA VAL A 76 -2.84 -1.25 -8.50
C VAL A 76 -1.52 -0.65 -8.03
N VAL A 77 -0.44 -0.91 -8.74
CA VAL A 77 0.89 -0.38 -8.45
C VAL A 77 1.24 0.73 -9.42
N VAL A 78 1.60 1.89 -8.86
CA VAL A 78 2.05 3.07 -9.61
C VAL A 78 3.51 3.31 -9.24
N ARG A 79 4.41 3.20 -10.22
CA ARG A 79 5.84 3.43 -10.03
C ARG A 79 6.29 4.66 -10.82
N GLY A 80 7.44 5.24 -10.46
CA GLY A 80 8.02 6.33 -11.23
C GLY A 80 7.42 7.71 -10.91
N LEU A 81 6.76 7.87 -9.75
CA LEU A 81 6.22 9.17 -9.38
C LEU A 81 7.36 10.14 -9.05
N SER A 82 7.29 11.35 -9.63
CA SER A 82 8.19 12.44 -9.27
C SER A 82 8.07 12.74 -7.76
N PRO A 83 9.15 13.08 -7.05
CA PRO A 83 9.05 13.57 -5.67
C PRO A 83 8.08 14.75 -5.53
N ASP A 84 7.92 15.56 -6.58
CA ASP A 84 7.06 16.76 -6.60
C ASP A 84 5.56 16.46 -6.54
N VAL A 85 5.12 15.21 -6.74
CA VAL A 85 3.71 14.81 -6.55
C VAL A 85 3.39 14.37 -5.12
N MET A 86 4.37 14.28 -4.20
CA MET A 86 4.09 14.00 -2.78
C MET A 86 3.09 14.97 -2.12
N PRO A 87 3.14 16.31 -2.35
CA PRO A 87 2.21 17.25 -1.74
C PRO A 87 0.74 17.02 -2.12
N THR A 88 0.48 16.51 -3.34
CA THR A 88 -0.89 16.25 -3.82
C THR A 88 -1.41 14.88 -3.40
N VAL A 89 -0.52 13.91 -3.12
CA VAL A 89 -0.90 12.62 -2.54
C VAL A 89 -1.37 12.78 -1.08
N ASP A 90 -0.72 13.64 -0.30
CA ASP A 90 -1.11 13.92 1.09
C ASP A 90 -2.40 14.77 1.20
N ALA A 91 -2.78 15.49 0.15
CA ALA A 91 -3.98 16.33 0.14
C ALA A 91 -5.29 15.52 0.18
N GLY A 92 -5.26 14.23 -0.19
CA GLY A 92 -6.43 13.34 -0.08
C GLY A 92 -6.84 13.00 1.36
N ALA A 93 -6.01 13.33 2.36
CA ALA A 93 -6.30 13.10 3.77
C ALA A 93 -6.96 14.31 4.49
N LYS A 94 -7.14 15.46 3.81
CA LYS A 94 -7.92 16.58 4.34
C LYS A 94 -9.38 16.47 3.86
N ARG A 95 -10.20 15.81 4.68
CA ARG A 95 -11.61 16.18 4.81
C ARG A 95 -11.72 17.29 5.85
#